data_AF-A0A1M5ISJ1-F1
#
_entry.id   AF-A0A1M5ISJ1-F1
#
_cell.length_a   1.000
_cell.length_b   1.000
_cell.length_c   1.000
_cell.angle_alpha   90.00
_cell.angle_beta   90.00
_cell.angle_gamma   90.00
#
_symmetry.space_group_name_H-M   'P 1'
#
loop_
_entity.id
_entity.type
_entity.pdbx_description
1 polymer ?
#
loop_
_entity_poly.entity_id
_entity_poly.type
_entity_poly.pdbx_seq_one_letter_code
_entity_poly.pdbx_strand_id
1 'polypeptide(L)'
;MSNCPFCNSQVAEIKFRHLDLRICPKCCSTFFPCDQTMAFRGELTDKSRELWLDALLKKNVQDPVIENPKCIDHGEPLERGKVPDYGFDGYVTNCCKMFHLPPSQTVQLLKRTLEFKFQTPQKEGKHHFFFIRALFNVVDKLFGEKLPDEDPLDLVQYNLHIKPVVDPDET
;
A
#
# COMPACT_ATOMS: atom_id res chain seq x y z
N MET A 1 -3.29 -11.90 14.78
CA MET A 1 -3.47 -10.43 14.82
C MET A 1 -2.29 -9.86 15.56
N SER A 2 -1.44 -9.13 14.84
CA SER A 2 -0.20 -8.56 15.40
C SER A 2 -0.41 -7.08 15.74
N ASN A 3 0.31 -6.58 16.74
CA ASN A 3 0.28 -5.18 17.14
C ASN A 3 1.44 -4.43 16.48
N CYS A 4 1.20 -3.19 16.07
CA CYS A 4 2.20 -2.33 15.46
C CYS A 4 3.35 -2.12 16.46
N PRO A 5 4.60 -2.50 16.13
CA PRO A 5 5.72 -2.35 17.06
C PRO A 5 6.08 -0.89 17.35
N PHE A 6 5.52 0.06 16.61
CA PHE A 6 5.79 1.48 16.79
C PHE A 6 4.76 2.22 17.64
N CYS A 7 3.48 1.82 17.59
CA CYS A 7 2.40 2.52 18.29
C CYS A 7 1.46 1.60 19.08
N ASN A 8 1.77 0.31 19.13
CA ASN A 8 1.04 -0.77 19.82
C ASN A 8 -0.43 -0.94 19.40
N SER A 9 -0.85 -0.33 18.30
CA SER A 9 -2.22 -0.47 17.77
C SER A 9 -2.33 -1.72 16.90
N GLN A 10 -3.52 -2.31 16.84
CA GLN A 10 -3.79 -3.47 16.00
C GLN A 10 -3.53 -3.16 14.52
N VAL A 11 -2.83 -4.07 13.84
CA VAL A 11 -2.50 -3.91 12.41
C VAL A 11 -3.55 -4.62 11.56
N ALA A 12 -3.91 -3.99 10.43
CA ALA A 12 -4.78 -4.60 9.42
C ALA A 12 -3.94 -5.36 8.39
N GLU A 13 -4.41 -6.54 8.01
CA GLU A 13 -3.80 -7.39 6.98
C GLU A 13 -4.56 -7.21 5.67
N ILE A 14 -3.83 -6.98 4.58
CA ILE A 14 -4.35 -6.73 3.24
C ILE A 14 -3.60 -7.66 2.30
N LYS A 15 -4.32 -8.49 1.56
CA LYS A 15 -3.71 -9.45 0.63
C LYS A 15 -4.07 -9.12 -0.81
N PHE A 16 -3.06 -8.82 -1.62
CA PHE A 16 -3.20 -8.61 -3.06
C PHE A 16 -2.43 -9.67 -3.81
N ARG A 17 -3.07 -10.72 -4.32
CA ARG A 17 -2.41 -11.85 -5.04
C ARG A 17 -1.14 -12.36 -4.34
N HIS A 18 0.02 -11.78 -4.64
CA HIS A 18 1.35 -12.15 -4.15
C HIS A 18 1.97 -11.13 -3.19
N LEU A 19 1.27 -10.03 -2.88
CA LEU A 19 1.64 -9.04 -1.87
C LEU A 19 0.86 -9.30 -0.59
N ASP A 20 1.57 -9.76 0.44
CA ASP A 20 1.09 -9.84 1.81
C ASP A 20 1.45 -8.53 2.53
N LEU A 21 0.50 -7.60 2.52
CA LEU A 21 0.67 -6.26 3.06
C LEU A 21 0.01 -6.14 4.43
N ARG A 22 0.65 -5.46 5.37
CA ARG A 22 0.01 -5.07 6.62
C ARG A 22 0.21 -3.59 6.86
N ILE A 23 -0.85 -2.90 7.27
CA ILE A 23 -0.83 -1.46 7.51
C ILE A 23 -1.42 -1.19 8.89
N CYS A 24 -0.72 -0.39 9.69
CA CYS A 24 -1.25 0.10 10.95
C CYS A 24 -2.25 1.23 10.68
N PRO A 25 -3.54 1.13 11.08
CA PRO A 25 -4.53 2.18 10.83
C PRO A 25 -4.23 3.49 11.56
N LYS A 26 -3.61 3.41 12.74
CA LYS A 26 -3.32 4.58 13.59
C LYS A 26 -2.15 5.42 13.11
N CYS A 27 -1.01 4.78 12.84
CA CYS A 27 0.22 5.48 12.47
C CYS A 27 0.63 5.24 11.02
N CYS A 28 -0.12 4.49 10.22
CA CYS A 28 0.18 4.20 8.81
C CYS A 28 1.54 3.55 8.52
N SER A 29 2.16 2.92 9.52
CA SER A 29 3.34 2.10 9.31
C SER A 29 2.98 0.85 8.50
N THR A 30 3.89 0.44 7.63
CA THR A 30 3.66 -0.61 6.65
C THR A 30 4.64 -1.76 6.86
N PHE A 31 4.13 -2.99 6.73
CA PHE A 31 4.90 -4.22 6.92
C PHE A 31 4.64 -5.17 5.76
N PHE A 32 5.69 -5.71 5.17
CA PHE A 32 5.57 -6.67 4.06
C PHE A 32 6.85 -7.53 3.94
N PRO A 33 6.76 -8.74 3.36
CA PRO A 33 7.90 -9.63 3.15
C PRO A 33 9.01 -9.03 2.29
N CYS A 34 10.27 -9.36 2.61
CA CYS A 34 11.43 -8.78 1.93
C CYS A 34 11.62 -9.25 0.49
N ASP A 35 11.04 -10.38 0.11
CA ASP A 35 11.03 -10.93 -1.24
C ASP A 35 9.92 -10.34 -2.13
N GLN A 36 9.05 -9.49 -1.57
CA GLN A 36 7.91 -8.88 -2.25
C GLN A 36 8.11 -7.37 -2.54
N THR A 37 9.35 -6.87 -2.52
CA THR A 37 9.68 -5.46 -2.81
C THR A 37 9.12 -4.97 -4.15
N MET A 38 9.18 -5.80 -5.18
CA MET A 38 8.69 -5.48 -6.53
C MET A 38 7.17 -5.62 -6.66
N ALA A 39 6.49 -6.24 -5.70
CA ALA A 39 5.04 -6.41 -5.74
C ALA A 39 4.30 -5.07 -5.59
N PHE A 40 4.90 -4.06 -4.97
CA PHE A 40 4.36 -2.69 -5.00
C PHE A 40 4.24 -2.14 -6.43
N ARG A 41 5.16 -2.50 -7.34
CA ARG A 41 5.11 -2.09 -8.75
C ARG A 41 4.22 -2.99 -9.59
N GLY A 42 4.17 -4.29 -9.29
CA GLY A 42 3.49 -5.28 -10.12
C GLY A 42 2.02 -5.56 -9.74
N GLU A 43 1.67 -5.47 -8.46
CA GLU A 43 0.35 -5.87 -7.93
C GLU A 43 -0.54 -4.68 -7.57
N LEU A 44 0.06 -3.53 -7.23
CA LEU A 44 -0.67 -2.30 -6.96
C LEU A 44 -0.75 -1.44 -8.23
N THR A 45 -1.97 -1.04 -8.60
CA THR A 45 -2.20 -0.12 -9.71
C THR A 45 -1.52 1.21 -9.42
N ASP A 46 -1.09 1.92 -10.46
CA ASP A 46 -0.50 3.27 -10.32
C ASP A 46 -1.46 4.17 -9.54
N LYS A 47 -2.75 4.14 -9.88
CA LYS A 47 -3.78 4.95 -9.20
C LYS A 47 -3.91 4.62 -7.72
N SER A 48 -3.88 3.33 -7.35
CA SER A 48 -3.95 2.96 -5.93
C SER A 48 -2.76 3.48 -5.14
N ARG A 49 -1.58 3.48 -5.74
CA ARG A 49 -0.37 4.06 -5.13
C ARG A 49 -0.42 5.58 -5.06
N GLU A 50 -0.95 6.25 -6.07
CA GLU A 50 -1.19 7.71 -6.09
C GLU A 50 -2.17 8.10 -4.98
N LEU A 51 -3.35 7.48 -4.91
CA LEU A 51 -4.37 7.76 -3.89
C LEU A 51 -3.86 7.46 -2.48
N TRP A 52 -3.12 6.38 -2.30
CA TRP A 52 -2.51 6.08 -1.00
C TRP A 52 -1.45 7.11 -0.62
N LEU A 53 -0.60 7.54 -1.55
CA LEU A 53 0.37 8.60 -1.31
C LEU A 53 -0.33 9.90 -0.89
N ASP A 54 -1.38 10.29 -1.61
CA ASP A 54 -2.15 11.50 -1.32
C ASP A 54 -2.80 11.45 0.07
N ALA A 55 -3.37 10.30 0.45
CA ALA A 55 -3.94 10.10 1.78
C ALA A 55 -2.89 10.30 2.89
N LEU A 56 -1.70 9.71 2.74
CA LEU A 56 -0.61 9.86 3.71
C LEU A 56 -0.12 11.32 3.81
N LEU A 57 -0.02 12.01 2.67
CA LEU A 57 0.38 13.42 2.61
C LEU A 57 -0.68 14.34 3.23
N LYS A 58 -1.96 14.14 2.93
CA LYS A 58 -3.09 14.91 3.49
C LYS A 58 -3.17 14.77 5.00
N LYS A 59 -2.94 13.56 5.53
CA LYS A 59 -2.89 13.29 6.97
C LYS A 59 -1.66 13.85 7.67
N ASN A 60 -0.63 14.23 6.92
CA ASN A 60 0.66 14.68 7.46
C ASN A 60 1.19 13.75 8.56
N VAL A 61 1.10 12.43 8.31
CA VAL A 61 1.45 11.41 9.31
C VAL A 61 2.92 11.53 9.67
N GLN A 62 3.21 11.61 10.96
CA GLN A 62 4.56 11.68 11.48
C GLN A 62 5.09 10.30 11.84
N ASP A 63 6.40 10.13 11.70
CA ASP A 63 7.05 8.92 12.18
C ASP A 63 6.90 8.81 13.71
N PRO A 64 6.40 7.69 14.24
CA PRO A 64 6.37 7.45 15.68
C PRO A 64 7.80 7.42 16.24
N VAL A 65 7.96 7.78 17.51
CA VAL A 65 9.26 7.68 18.19
C VAL A 65 9.64 6.20 18.33
N ILE A 66 10.82 5.84 17.81
CA ILE A 66 11.27 4.45 17.73
C ILE A 66 12.37 4.22 18.78
N GLU A 67 11.99 3.70 19.93
CA GLU A 67 12.93 3.20 20.93
C GLU A 67 12.98 1.68 20.83
N ASN A 68 14.08 1.14 20.31
CA ASN A 68 14.32 -0.30 20.12
C ASN A 68 13.26 -0.99 19.24
N PRO A 69 13.28 -0.75 17.91
CA PRO A 69 12.31 -1.34 17.01
C PRO A 69 12.36 -2.86 17.06
N LYS A 70 11.18 -3.50 17.04
CA LYS A 70 11.02 -4.96 17.11
C LYS A 70 10.20 -5.50 15.94
N CYS A 71 10.43 -6.76 15.63
CA CYS A 71 9.62 -7.54 14.70
C CYS A 71 8.17 -7.57 15.17
N ILE A 72 7.25 -7.23 14.27
CA ILE A 72 5.80 -7.27 14.48
C ILE A 72 5.28 -8.65 14.91
N ASP A 73 5.92 -9.73 14.45
CA ASP A 73 5.44 -11.10 14.68
C ASP A 73 6.19 -11.84 15.79
N HIS A 74 7.49 -11.57 15.95
CA HIS A 74 8.36 -12.36 16.84
C HIS A 74 8.96 -11.54 18.00
N GLY A 75 8.85 -10.21 17.97
CA GLY A 75 9.41 -9.34 19.01
C GLY A 75 10.95 -9.22 19.00
N GLU A 76 11.62 -9.87 18.05
CA GLU A 76 13.07 -9.78 17.86
C GLU A 76 13.52 -8.36 17.44
N PRO A 77 14.69 -7.88 17.89
CA PRO A 77 15.21 -6.57 17.48
C PRO A 77 15.30 -6.42 15.95
N LEU A 78 14.96 -5.24 15.45
CA LEU A 78 15.16 -4.89 14.04
C LEU A 78 16.56 -4.35 13.81
N GLU A 79 17.15 -4.73 12.69
CA GLU A 79 18.39 -4.14 12.20
C GLU A 79 18.07 -3.04 11.19
N ARG A 80 18.94 -2.02 11.16
CA ARG A 80 18.90 -1.02 10.09
C ARG A 80 19.58 -1.61 8.86
N GLY A 81 18.86 -1.67 7.75
CA GLY A 81 19.34 -2.11 6.46
C GLY A 81 18.89 -1.16 5.35
N LYS A 82 19.13 -1.56 4.10
CA LYS A 82 18.54 -0.88 2.94
C LYS A 82 17.37 -1.69 2.43
N VAL A 83 16.31 -1.02 2.01
CA VAL A 83 15.22 -1.66 1.26
C VAL A 83 15.78 -1.98 -0.15
N PRO A 84 15.88 -3.27 -0.53
CA PRO A 84 16.30 -3.70 -1.87
C PRO A 84 15.44 -3.05 -2.96
N ASP A 85 15.99 -2.91 -4.16
CA ASP A 85 15.39 -2.26 -5.34
C ASP A 85 15.14 -0.75 -5.24
N TYR A 86 15.03 -0.21 -4.02
CA TYR A 86 14.76 1.19 -3.76
C TYR A 86 15.90 1.93 -3.02
N GLY A 87 16.87 1.22 -2.44
CA GLY A 87 18.16 1.78 -2.02
C GLY A 87 18.13 2.81 -0.89
N PHE A 88 17.01 2.99 -0.20
CA PHE A 88 16.88 3.86 0.98
C PHE A 88 16.91 3.05 2.28
N ASP A 89 17.20 3.71 3.39
CA ASP A 89 17.34 3.06 4.71
C ASP A 89 15.98 2.57 5.23
N GLY A 90 15.95 1.38 5.82
CA GLY A 90 14.75 0.75 6.37
C GLY A 90 15.07 -0.18 7.54
N TYR A 91 14.03 -0.65 8.22
CA TYR A 91 14.18 -1.66 9.27
C TYR A 91 13.83 -3.05 8.73
N VAL A 92 14.71 -4.01 9.00
CA VAL A 92 14.59 -5.40 8.54
C VAL A 92 14.70 -6.34 9.73
N THR A 93 13.88 -7.38 9.73
CA THR A 93 13.99 -8.48 10.70
C THR A 93 15.00 -9.53 10.22
N ASN A 94 15.84 -10.03 11.12
CA ASN A 94 16.62 -11.24 10.86
C ASN A 94 15.80 -12.53 10.99
N CYS A 95 14.69 -12.50 11.75
CA CYS A 95 13.93 -13.69 12.07
C CYS A 95 12.98 -14.14 10.95
N CYS A 96 12.27 -13.21 10.31
CA CYS A 96 11.20 -13.54 9.36
C CYS A 96 11.26 -12.76 8.05
N LYS A 97 12.37 -12.07 7.79
CA LYS A 97 12.62 -11.29 6.56
C LYS A 97 11.41 -10.42 6.17
N MET A 98 10.97 -9.56 7.09
CA MET A 98 9.89 -8.60 6.88
C MET A 98 10.40 -7.17 7.04
N PHE A 99 10.04 -6.30 6.09
CA PHE A 99 10.27 -4.87 6.20
C PHE A 99 9.31 -4.25 7.20
N HIS A 100 9.83 -3.29 7.96
CA HIS A 100 9.05 -2.49 8.90
C HIS A 100 9.29 -1.03 8.55
N LEU A 101 8.38 -0.46 7.77
CA LEU A 101 8.51 0.91 7.28
C LEU A 101 7.64 1.86 8.12
N PRO A 102 8.24 2.86 8.80
CA PRO A 102 7.50 4.02 9.27
C PRO A 102 6.80 4.77 8.11
N PRO A 103 5.88 5.69 8.44
CA PRO A 103 5.15 6.48 7.44
C PRO A 103 6.03 7.18 6.43
N SER A 104 7.11 7.83 6.86
CA SER A 104 8.02 8.55 5.96
C SER A 104 8.65 7.61 4.91
N GLN A 105 9.03 6.41 5.32
CA GLN A 105 9.61 5.38 4.46
C GLN A 105 8.55 4.78 3.52
N THR A 106 7.31 4.64 3.97
CA THR A 106 6.18 4.23 3.12
C THR A 106 5.92 5.29 2.04
N VAL A 107 5.90 6.57 2.41
CA VAL A 107 5.79 7.70 1.46
C VAL A 107 6.93 7.67 0.45
N GLN A 108 8.18 7.44 0.91
CA GLN A 108 9.33 7.34 0.03
C GLN A 108 9.22 6.16 -0.95
N LEU A 109 8.76 5.00 -0.48
CA LEU A 109 8.51 3.83 -1.31
C LEU A 109 7.49 4.15 -2.41
N LEU A 110 6.32 4.70 -2.04
CA LEU A 110 5.26 5.03 -2.99
C LEU A 110 5.76 6.03 -4.05
N LYS A 111 6.41 7.12 -3.62
CA LYS A 111 7.01 8.10 -4.55
C LYS A 111 7.97 7.44 -5.55
N ARG A 112 8.90 6.61 -5.08
CA ARG A 112 9.84 5.90 -5.98
C ARG A 112 9.15 4.92 -6.93
N THR A 113 8.07 4.28 -6.51
CA THR A 113 7.33 3.37 -7.39
C THR A 113 6.54 4.12 -8.47
N LEU A 114 6.16 5.38 -8.20
CA LEU A 114 5.45 6.26 -9.14
C LEU A 114 6.39 7.03 -10.06
N GLU A 115 7.59 7.39 -9.60
CA GLU A 115 8.64 8.00 -10.44
C GLU A 115 9.12 7.06 -11.54
N PHE A 116 9.25 5.77 -11.22
CA PHE A 116 9.68 4.74 -12.15
C PHE A 116 8.53 3.75 -12.40
N LYS A 117 7.51 4.23 -13.12
CA LYS A 117 6.38 3.41 -13.56
C LYS A 117 6.89 2.20 -14.33
N PHE A 118 6.32 1.03 -14.07
CA PHE A 118 6.61 -0.15 -14.88
C PHE A 118 6.23 0.17 -16.33
N GLN A 119 7.10 -0.11 -17.30
CA GLN A 119 6.77 0.08 -18.72
C GLN A 119 5.44 -0.63 -18.98
N THR A 120 4.39 0.14 -19.20
CA THR A 120 3.09 -0.39 -19.58
C THR A 120 3.34 -1.15 -20.87
N PRO A 121 3.01 -2.45 -20.98
CA PRO A 121 2.92 -3.07 -22.30
C PRO A 121 2.01 -2.14 -23.10
N GLN A 122 2.47 -1.69 -24.28
CA GLN A 122 1.64 -0.88 -25.17
C GLN A 122 0.25 -1.53 -25.20
N LYS A 123 -0.78 -0.80 -24.76
CA LYS A 123 -2.17 -1.22 -24.89
C LYS A 123 -2.49 -1.26 -26.40
N GLU A 124 -1.99 -2.28 -27.10
CA GLU A 124 -2.48 -2.65 -28.41
C GLU A 124 -3.92 -3.11 -28.21
N GLY A 125 -4.84 -2.27 -28.64
CA GLY A 125 -6.26 -2.46 -28.43
C GLY A 125 -6.73 -3.80 -28.98
N LYS A 126 -7.33 -4.63 -28.13
CA LYS A 126 -8.30 -5.64 -28.54
C LYS A 126 -9.46 -5.68 -27.56
N HIS A 127 -10.63 -5.36 -28.11
CA HIS A 127 -11.96 -5.40 -27.52
C HIS A 127 -12.20 -6.62 -26.61
N HIS A 128 -12.45 -6.41 -25.31
CA HIS A 128 -13.16 -7.39 -24.47
C HIS A 128 -13.77 -6.73 -23.20
N PHE A 129 -14.70 -5.78 -23.35
CA PHE A 129 -15.32 -5.12 -22.19
C PHE A 129 -16.84 -4.91 -22.28
N PHE A 130 -17.60 -5.95 -22.64
CA PHE A 130 -19.06 -5.94 -22.46
C PHE A 130 -19.47 -6.13 -20.98
N PHE A 131 -18.68 -6.86 -20.17
CA PHE A 131 -18.98 -7.05 -18.74
C PHE A 131 -18.71 -5.82 -17.88
N ILE A 132 -17.70 -5.03 -18.25
CA ILE A 132 -17.37 -3.79 -17.56
C ILE A 132 -18.56 -2.80 -17.60
N ARG A 133 -19.33 -2.76 -18.69
CA ARG A 133 -20.52 -1.89 -18.83
C ARG A 133 -21.66 -2.24 -17.86
N ALA A 134 -21.76 -3.51 -17.44
CA ALA A 134 -22.71 -3.94 -16.42
C ALA A 134 -22.22 -3.60 -15.00
N LEU A 135 -20.91 -3.70 -14.74
CA LEU A 135 -20.31 -3.27 -13.49
C LEU A 135 -20.42 -1.74 -13.32
N PHE A 136 -20.17 -0.98 -14.39
CA PHE A 136 -20.36 0.47 -14.46
C PHE A 136 -21.75 0.90 -14.01
N ASN A 137 -22.83 0.25 -14.46
CA ASN A 137 -24.19 0.59 -14.03
C ASN A 137 -24.48 0.30 -12.54
N VAL A 138 -23.75 -0.63 -11.92
CA VAL A 138 -23.88 -0.92 -10.49
C VAL A 138 -23.09 0.10 -9.67
N VAL A 139 -21.90 0.49 -10.14
CA VAL A 139 -21.04 1.48 -9.50
C VAL A 139 -21.62 2.90 -9.63
N ASP A 140 -22.10 3.31 -10.81
CA ASP A 140 -22.76 4.61 -11.03
C ASP A 140 -23.99 4.80 -10.14
N LYS A 141 -24.71 3.71 -9.87
CA LYS A 141 -25.90 3.72 -9.00
C LYS A 141 -25.56 3.79 -7.51
N LEU A 142 -24.33 3.41 -7.12
CA LEU A 142 -23.83 3.49 -5.75
C LEU A 142 -23.07 4.79 -5.46
N PHE A 143 -22.39 5.38 -6.45
CA PHE A 143 -21.47 6.50 -6.24
C PHE A 143 -21.89 7.84 -6.90
N GLY A 144 -22.91 7.87 -7.76
CA GLY A 144 -23.62 9.11 -8.14
C GLY A 144 -22.84 10.18 -8.91
N GLU A 145 -21.57 9.96 -9.24
CA GLU A 145 -20.72 10.91 -9.96
C GLU A 145 -20.29 10.37 -11.33
N LYS A 146 -20.29 11.25 -12.35
CA LYS A 146 -19.75 10.94 -13.68
C LYS A 146 -18.30 10.47 -13.53
N LEU A 147 -18.04 9.21 -13.88
CA LEU A 147 -16.70 8.65 -13.84
C LEU A 147 -15.75 9.44 -14.77
N PRO A 148 -14.53 9.79 -14.30
CA PRO A 148 -13.49 10.40 -15.14
C PRO A 148 -12.98 9.39 -16.18
N ASP A 149 -12.15 9.85 -17.13
CA ASP A 149 -11.50 9.06 -18.22
C ASP A 149 -10.61 7.87 -17.73
N GLU A 150 -10.67 7.51 -16.45
CA GLU A 150 -9.82 6.56 -15.76
C GLU A 150 -10.49 5.17 -15.62
N ASP A 151 -9.69 4.10 -15.58
CA ASP A 151 -10.19 2.72 -15.44
C ASP A 151 -10.84 2.52 -14.05
N PRO A 152 -12.14 2.24 -13.95
CA PRO A 152 -12.83 2.09 -12.66
C PRO A 152 -12.25 0.96 -11.81
N LEU A 153 -11.64 -0.04 -12.44
CA LEU A 153 -11.03 -1.15 -11.72
C LEU A 153 -9.82 -0.71 -10.90
N ASP A 154 -9.12 0.34 -11.34
CA ASP A 154 -7.98 0.89 -10.61
C ASP A 154 -8.41 1.60 -9.32
N LEU A 155 -9.59 2.22 -9.32
CA LEU A 155 -10.18 2.86 -8.13
C LEU A 155 -10.71 1.82 -7.13
N VAL A 156 -11.21 0.69 -7.62
CA VAL A 156 -11.76 -0.38 -6.79
C VAL A 156 -10.69 -0.97 -5.87
N GLN A 157 -9.45 -1.16 -6.34
CA GLN A 157 -8.37 -1.71 -5.53
C GLN A 157 -8.08 -0.82 -4.30
N TYR A 158 -7.96 0.49 -4.49
CA TYR A 158 -7.78 1.43 -3.39
C TYR A 158 -8.99 1.45 -2.45
N ASN A 159 -10.19 1.65 -3.01
CA ASN A 159 -11.40 1.88 -2.22
C ASN A 159 -11.82 0.68 -1.36
N LEU A 160 -11.61 -0.55 -1.84
CA LEU A 160 -12.02 -1.75 -1.11
C LEU A 160 -10.97 -2.24 -0.11
N HIS A 161 -9.68 -2.02 -0.37
CA HIS A 161 -8.62 -2.67 0.39
C HIS A 161 -7.74 -1.70 1.18
N ILE A 162 -7.40 -0.54 0.60
CA ILE A 162 -6.44 0.40 1.21
C ILE A 162 -7.19 1.49 1.97
N LYS A 163 -8.16 2.16 1.33
CA LYS A 163 -8.94 3.27 1.92
C LYS A 163 -9.51 2.93 3.30
N PRO A 164 -10.15 1.77 3.54
CA PRO A 164 -10.74 1.47 4.86
C PRO A 164 -9.71 1.37 5.99
N VAL A 165 -8.43 1.17 5.66
CA VAL A 165 -7.34 1.03 6.61
C VAL A 165 -6.62 2.36 6.81
N VAL A 166 -6.34 3.07 5.71
CA VAL A 166 -5.60 4.33 5.77
C VAL A 166 -6.48 5.50 6.14
N ASP A 167 -7.78 5.46 5.81
CA ASP A 167 -8.80 6.49 6.06
C ASP A 167 -10.13 5.88 6.54
N PRO A 168 -10.16 5.24 7.73
CA PRO A 168 -11.35 4.58 8.25
C PRO A 168 -12.52 5.54 8.55
N ASP A 169 -12.24 6.83 8.75
CA ASP A 169 -13.25 7.84 9.10
C ASP A 169 -13.89 8.52 7.87
N GLU A 170 -13.38 8.26 6.65
CA GLU A 170 -13.93 8.80 5.39
C GLU A 170 -14.72 7.73 4.59
N THR A 171 -15.08 6.60 5.20
CA THR A 171 -15.92 5.54 4.58
C THR A 171 -17.39 5.66 4.92
#